data_AF-A0A512N4D1-F1
#
_entry.id   AF-A0A512N4D1-F1
#
_cell.length_a   1.000
_cell.length_b   1.000
_cell.length_c   1.000
_cell.angle_alpha   90.00
_cell.angle_beta   90.00
_cell.angle_gamma   90.00
#
_symmetry.space_group_name_H-M   'P 1'
#
loop_
_entity.id
_entity.type
_entity.pdbx_description
1 polymer ?
#
loop_
_entity_poly.entity_id
_entity_poly.type
_entity_poly.pdbx_seq_one_letter_code
_entity_poly.pdbx_strand_id
1 'polypeptide(L)'
;MIGGKRSGLDRAPRSDQLHGMSDDTTADAAGQFALAQRIDRFVKGLERARRSPNRRESYHVIAALQCLQDGQYAAGETAMANAERVAPLPPEAATRLESDQTVAAAELRTTLDAIMSRRS
;
A
#
# COMPACT_ATOMS: atom_id res chain seq x y z
N MET A 1 22.55 -6.25 -69.97
CA MET A 1 23.01 -5.72 -68.65
C MET A 1 21.95 -6.11 -67.62
N ILE A 2 22.30 -7.03 -66.71
CA ILE A 2 22.33 -6.88 -65.23
C ILE A 2 20.91 -6.60 -64.67
N GLY A 3 20.21 -7.58 -64.09
CA GLY A 3 20.40 -8.06 -62.70
C GLY A 3 19.68 -7.09 -61.74
N GLY A 4 18.82 -7.45 -60.79
CA GLY A 4 18.54 -8.65 -60.04
C GLY A 4 17.93 -8.20 -58.69
N LYS A 5 17.45 -9.17 -57.91
CA LYS A 5 17.19 -9.12 -56.45
C LYS A 5 15.81 -8.60 -55.99
N ARG A 6 14.94 -9.59 -55.76
CA ARG A 6 13.99 -9.63 -54.64
C ARG A 6 14.79 -9.53 -53.34
N SER A 7 14.43 -8.61 -52.45
CA SER A 7 14.80 -8.67 -51.04
C SER A 7 13.55 -8.44 -50.21
N GLY A 8 13.13 -9.51 -49.53
CA GLY A 8 12.26 -9.38 -48.39
C GLY A 8 12.95 -8.55 -47.30
N LEU A 9 12.15 -7.79 -46.57
CA LEU A 9 12.46 -7.51 -45.19
C LEU A 9 11.16 -7.69 -44.41
N ASP A 10 11.01 -8.92 -43.95
CA ASP A 10 10.44 -9.29 -42.66
C ASP A 10 10.42 -8.10 -41.71
N ARG A 11 9.24 -7.55 -41.44
CA ARG A 11 9.04 -6.60 -40.35
C ARG A 11 8.29 -7.35 -39.26
N ALA A 12 9.06 -8.13 -38.51
CA ALA A 12 8.64 -8.73 -37.26
C ALA A 12 7.90 -7.69 -36.39
N PRO A 13 6.82 -8.07 -35.70
CA PRO A 13 6.24 -7.22 -34.68
C PRO A 13 7.29 -7.00 -33.57
N ARG A 14 7.44 -5.74 -33.16
CA ARG A 14 8.34 -5.29 -32.10
C ARG A 14 8.01 -6.02 -30.79
N SER A 15 8.84 -6.97 -30.40
CA SER A 15 8.74 -7.73 -29.14
C SER A 15 9.20 -6.97 -27.89
N ASP A 16 9.36 -5.64 -27.95
CA ASP A 16 9.90 -4.84 -26.84
C ASP A 16 8.88 -4.48 -25.75
N GLN A 17 7.62 -4.89 -25.88
CA GLN A 17 6.55 -4.42 -24.98
C GLN A 17 6.22 -5.37 -23.82
N LEU A 18 6.91 -6.51 -23.68
CA LEU A 18 6.60 -7.52 -22.66
C LEU A 18 7.57 -7.55 -21.47
N HIS A 19 8.68 -6.79 -21.50
CA HIS A 19 9.66 -6.79 -20.40
C HIS A 19 9.38 -5.76 -19.29
N GLY A 20 8.50 -4.77 -19.51
CA GLY A 20 8.21 -3.72 -18.51
C GLY A 20 7.14 -4.07 -17.47
N MET A 21 6.21 -4.99 -17.79
CA MET A 21 5.07 -5.31 -16.91
C MET A 21 5.43 -6.23 -15.74
N SER A 22 6.46 -7.06 -15.89
CA SER A 22 6.87 -8.04 -14.87
C SER A 22 7.58 -7.37 -13.68
N ASP A 23 8.39 -6.34 -13.94
CA ASP A 23 9.13 -5.63 -12.88
C ASP A 23 8.21 -4.70 -12.09
N ASP A 24 7.22 -4.07 -12.74
CA ASP A 24 6.25 -3.18 -12.08
C ASP A 24 5.30 -3.97 -11.16
N THR A 25 4.80 -5.11 -11.65
CA THR A 25 3.92 -6.00 -10.85
C THR A 25 4.64 -6.58 -9.63
N THR A 26 5.93 -6.90 -9.75
CA THR A 26 6.71 -7.45 -8.64
C THR A 26 7.08 -6.38 -7.61
N ALA A 27 7.37 -5.15 -8.04
CA ALA A 27 7.59 -4.01 -7.16
C ALA A 27 6.31 -3.66 -6.37
N ASP A 28 5.16 -3.69 -7.02
CA ASP A 28 3.86 -3.43 -6.39
C ASP A 28 3.49 -4.51 -5.36
N ALA A 29 3.69 -5.79 -5.70
CA ALA A 29 3.46 -6.90 -4.77
C ALA A 29 4.40 -6.82 -3.55
N ALA A 30 5.66 -6.45 -3.74
CA ALA A 30 6.62 -6.28 -2.66
C ALA A 30 6.24 -5.09 -1.75
N GLY A 31 5.84 -3.96 -2.34
CA GLY A 31 5.38 -2.78 -1.60
C GLY A 31 4.12 -3.05 -0.79
N GLN A 32 3.15 -3.76 -1.38
CA GLN A 32 1.94 -4.21 -0.70
C GLN A 32 2.27 -5.08 0.52
N PHE A 33 3.10 -6.11 0.32
CA PHE A 33 3.45 -7.06 1.38
C PHE A 33 4.21 -6.37 2.52
N ALA A 34 5.16 -5.49 2.20
CA ALA A 34 5.92 -4.74 3.20
C ALA A 34 5.00 -3.87 4.07
N LEU A 35 4.11 -3.11 3.45
CA LEU A 35 3.16 -2.24 4.16
C LEU A 35 2.18 -3.05 5.01
N ALA A 36 1.60 -4.11 4.45
CA ALA A 36 0.70 -5.00 5.19
C ALA A 36 1.38 -5.64 6.40
N GLN A 37 2.63 -6.10 6.26
CA GLN A 37 3.41 -6.66 7.37
C GLN A 37 3.69 -5.61 8.45
N ARG A 38 3.96 -4.36 8.06
CA ARG A 38 4.20 -3.27 9.01
C ARG A 38 2.95 -2.94 9.82
N ILE A 39 1.80 -2.83 9.16
CA ILE A 39 0.50 -2.63 9.81
C ILE A 39 0.20 -3.80 10.77
N ASP A 40 0.39 -5.04 10.33
CA ASP A 40 0.21 -6.23 11.17
C ASP A 40 1.05 -6.19 12.45
N ARG A 41 2.35 -5.88 12.33
CA ARG A 41 3.24 -5.78 13.50
C ARG A 41 2.78 -4.73 14.48
N PHE A 42 2.33 -3.57 13.99
CA PHE A 42 1.80 -2.51 14.83
C PHE A 42 0.55 -2.97 15.59
N VAL A 43 -0.43 -3.55 14.90
CA VAL A 43 -1.68 -4.04 15.49
C VAL A 43 -1.41 -5.14 16.53
N LYS A 44 -0.57 -6.12 16.22
CA LYS A 44 -0.14 -7.15 17.19
C LYS A 44 0.52 -6.55 18.43
N GLY A 45 1.27 -5.45 18.27
CA GLY A 45 1.85 -4.71 19.39
C GLY A 45 0.78 -4.15 20.33
N LEU A 46 -0.29 -3.56 19.77
CA LEU A 46 -1.43 -3.06 20.54
C LEU A 46 -2.16 -4.18 21.29
N GLU A 47 -2.44 -5.29 20.61
CA GLU A 47 -3.15 -6.44 21.17
C GLU A 47 -2.35 -7.07 22.32
N ARG A 48 -1.04 -7.26 22.14
CA ARG A 48 -0.15 -7.79 23.19
C ARG A 48 -0.10 -6.88 24.41
N ALA A 49 -0.09 -5.57 24.19
CA ALA A 49 -0.15 -4.57 25.25
C ALA A 49 -1.57 -4.40 25.85
N ARG A 50 -2.59 -5.06 25.29
CA ARG A 50 -4.01 -4.94 25.68
C ARG A 50 -4.49 -3.49 25.72
N ARG A 51 -4.02 -2.67 24.77
CA ARG A 51 -4.38 -1.25 24.69
C ARG A 51 -5.07 -0.94 23.36
N SER A 52 -5.94 0.06 23.40
CA SER A 52 -6.42 0.69 22.17
C SER A 52 -5.34 1.65 21.62
N PRO A 53 -5.28 1.83 20.30
CA PRO A 53 -4.53 2.94 19.72
C PRO A 53 -5.14 4.27 20.17
N ASN A 54 -4.30 5.28 20.36
CA ASN A 54 -4.79 6.64 20.61
C ASN A 54 -5.28 7.28 19.30
N ARG A 55 -5.94 8.44 19.39
CA ARG A 55 -6.50 9.15 18.23
C ARG A 55 -5.50 9.41 17.10
N ARG A 56 -4.24 9.74 17.42
CA ARG A 56 -3.19 9.98 16.41
C ARG A 56 -2.74 8.70 15.73
N GLU A 57 -2.51 7.66 16.52
CA GLU A 57 -2.19 6.32 16.03
C GLU A 57 -3.32 5.82 15.12
N SER A 58 -4.58 5.88 15.58
CA SER A 58 -5.75 5.46 14.81
C SER A 58 -5.84 6.19 13.47
N TYR A 59 -5.72 7.52 13.47
CA TYR A 59 -5.79 8.31 12.24
C TYR A 59 -4.76 7.86 11.20
N HIS A 60 -3.50 7.76 11.61
CA HIS A 60 -2.40 7.42 10.69
C HIS A 60 -2.46 5.96 10.24
N VAL A 61 -2.90 5.02 11.09
CA VAL A 61 -3.09 3.61 10.68
C VAL A 61 -4.27 3.47 9.71
N ILE A 62 -5.37 4.19 9.92
CA ILE A 62 -6.50 4.20 8.97
C ILE A 62 -6.05 4.76 7.63
N ALA A 63 -5.27 5.84 7.61
CA ALA A 63 -4.69 6.38 6.38
C ALA A 63 -3.78 5.36 5.69
N ALA A 64 -2.97 4.61 6.45
CA ALA A 64 -2.13 3.54 5.90
C ALA A 64 -2.96 2.39 5.29
N LEU A 65 -4.06 1.98 5.95
CA LEU A 65 -4.99 0.97 5.43
C LEU A 65 -5.67 1.43 4.13
N GLN A 66 -6.08 2.70 4.06
CA GLN A 66 -6.61 3.30 2.83
C GLN A 66 -5.58 3.29 1.71
N CYS A 67 -4.34 3.71 1.99
CA CYS A 67 -3.24 3.66 1.03
C CYS A 67 -2.95 2.23 0.55
N LEU A 68 -2.97 1.24 1.46
CA LEU A 68 -2.80 -0.17 1.12
C LEU A 68 -3.94 -0.64 0.19
N GLN A 69 -5.17 -0.23 0.45
CA GLN A 69 -6.31 -0.54 -0.39
C GLN A 69 -6.22 0.12 -1.77
N ASP A 70 -5.69 1.34 -1.86
CA ASP A 70 -5.62 2.12 -3.11
C ASP A 70 -4.33 1.87 -3.91
N GLY A 71 -3.42 1.03 -3.42
CA GLY A 71 -2.13 0.74 -4.07
C GLY A 71 -1.07 1.82 -3.87
N GLN A 72 -1.29 2.76 -2.95
CA GLN A 72 -0.41 3.89 -2.67
C GLN A 72 0.64 3.55 -1.60
N TYR A 73 1.47 2.53 -1.84
CA TYR A 73 2.30 1.92 -0.79
C TYR A 73 3.30 2.88 -0.12
N ALA A 74 3.94 3.78 -0.88
CA ALA A 74 4.87 4.76 -0.32
C ALA A 74 4.20 5.78 0.62
N ALA A 75 2.97 6.20 0.29
CA ALA A 75 2.18 7.06 1.16
C ALA A 75 1.74 6.31 2.42
N GLY A 76 1.37 5.03 2.29
CA GLY A 76 1.04 4.17 3.41
C GLY A 76 2.20 3.94 4.37
N GLU A 77 3.43 3.76 3.86
CA GLU A 77 4.64 3.66 4.69
C GLU A 77 4.89 4.95 5.48
N THR A 78 4.68 6.11 4.85
CA THR A 78 4.79 7.41 5.52
C THR A 78 3.74 7.56 6.62
N ALA A 79 2.50 7.13 6.34
CA ALA A 79 1.43 7.12 7.34
C ALA A 79 1.76 6.20 8.52
N MET A 80 2.28 4.99 8.28
CA MET A 80 2.73 4.10 9.37
C MET A 80 3.87 4.70 10.19
N ALA A 81 4.84 5.35 9.53
CA ALA A 81 5.92 6.04 10.22
C ALA A 81 5.43 7.19 11.11
N ASN A 82 4.30 7.83 10.75
CA ASN A 82 3.62 8.83 11.56
C ASN A 82 2.82 8.22 12.72
N ALA A 83 2.16 7.08 12.49
CA ALA A 83 1.44 6.34 13.52
C ALA A 83 2.40 5.89 14.65
N GLU A 84 3.51 5.25 14.28
CA GLU A 84 4.52 4.75 15.21
C GLU A 84 5.16 5.87 16.05
N ARG A 85 5.29 7.08 15.47
CA ARG A 85 5.84 8.26 16.15
C ARG A 85 4.79 9.08 16.88
N VAL A 86 3.51 8.72 16.78
CA VAL A 86 2.38 9.50 17.34
C VAL A 86 2.43 10.96 16.85
N ALA A 87 2.73 11.11 15.55
CA ALA A 87 2.87 12.40 14.88
C ALA A 87 1.58 13.23 15.02
N PRO A 88 1.68 14.57 15.02
CA PRO A 88 0.50 15.42 15.09
C PRO A 88 -0.48 15.12 13.96
N LEU A 89 -1.77 15.28 14.25
CA LEU A 89 -2.80 15.22 13.22
C LEU A 89 -2.64 16.44 12.30
N PRO A 90 -2.91 16.29 10.99
CA PRO A 90 -3.03 17.45 10.11
C PRO A 90 -4.17 18.36 10.61
N PRO A 91 -4.05 19.70 10.42
CA PRO A 91 -5.01 20.68 10.97
C PRO A 91 -6.48 20.37 10.65
N GLU A 92 -6.74 19.86 9.45
CA GLU A 92 -8.08 19.49 8.96
C GLU A 92 -8.67 18.31 9.74
N ALA A 93 -7.83 17.38 10.18
CA ALA A 93 -8.24 16.24 11.01
C ALA A 93 -8.30 16.58 12.50
N ALA A 94 -7.42 17.49 12.95
CA ALA A 94 -7.38 17.94 14.34
C ALA A 94 -8.68 18.65 14.76
N THR A 95 -9.25 19.44 13.84
CA THR A 95 -10.46 20.24 14.06
C THR A 95 -11.78 19.45 13.99
N ARG A 96 -11.79 18.23 13.43
CA ARG A 96 -12.94 17.32 13.50
C ARG A 96 -13.03 16.69 14.89
N LEU A 97 -13.80 17.34 15.77
CA LEU A 97 -14.11 16.88 17.14
C LEU A 97 -14.88 15.54 17.17
N GLU A 98 -15.59 15.16 16.11
CA GLU A 98 -16.37 13.91 16.05
C GLU A 98 -15.51 12.65 15.84
N SER A 99 -14.21 12.80 15.59
CA SER A 99 -13.27 11.72 15.26
C SER A 99 -12.42 11.27 16.46
N ASP A 100 -12.94 11.40 17.69
CA ASP A 100 -12.32 10.85 18.89
C ASP A 100 -12.56 9.32 19.04
N GLN A 101 -13.17 8.72 18.02
CA GLN A 101 -13.29 7.27 17.89
C GLN A 101 -11.90 6.66 17.71
N THR A 102 -11.35 6.21 18.82
CA THR A 102 -10.25 5.26 18.82
C THR A 102 -10.78 3.94 18.29
N VAL A 103 -10.28 3.52 17.13
CA VAL A 103 -10.64 2.24 16.51
C VAL A 103 -9.98 1.13 17.32
N ALA A 104 -10.70 0.06 17.62
CA ALA A 104 -10.13 -1.04 18.38
C ALA A 104 -9.04 -1.77 17.56
N ALA A 105 -8.01 -2.31 18.22
CA ALA A 105 -6.97 -3.07 17.53
C ALA A 105 -7.54 -4.24 16.70
N ALA A 106 -8.59 -4.90 17.22
CA ALA A 106 -9.31 -5.96 16.51
C ALA A 106 -10.01 -5.49 15.23
N GLU A 107 -10.54 -4.27 15.20
CA GLU A 107 -11.16 -3.68 14.00
C GLU A 107 -10.10 -3.37 12.94
N LEU A 108 -8.93 -2.85 13.36
CA LEU A 108 -7.79 -2.63 12.45
C LEU A 108 -7.30 -3.95 11.85
N ARG A 109 -7.19 -5.00 12.68
CA ARG A 109 -6.83 -6.36 12.23
C ARG A 109 -7.83 -6.88 11.21
N THR A 110 -9.12 -6.79 11.52
CA THR A 110 -10.20 -7.24 10.65
C THR A 110 -10.18 -6.50 9.30
N THR A 111 -9.93 -5.19 9.33
CA THR A 111 -9.82 -4.36 8.13
C THR A 111 -8.62 -4.77 7.27
N LEU A 112 -7.45 -4.98 7.88
CA LEU A 112 -6.26 -5.46 7.19
C LEU A 112 -6.52 -6.81 6.51
N ASP A 113 -7.10 -7.77 7.25
CA ASP A 113 -7.39 -9.10 6.72
C ASP A 113 -8.38 -9.03 5.54
N ALA A 114 -9.42 -8.19 5.63
CA ALA A 114 -10.37 -7.98 4.54
C ALA A 114 -9.73 -7.39 3.27
N ILE A 115 -8.80 -6.43 3.41
CA ILE A 115 -8.07 -5.85 2.27
C ILE A 115 -7.20 -6.91 1.59
N MET A 116 -6.48 -7.71 2.38
CA MET A 116 -5.58 -8.74 1.85
C MET A 116 -6.34 -9.89 1.19
N SER A 117 -7.49 -10.31 1.73
CA SER A 117 -8.32 -11.37 1.13
C SER A 117 -9.03 -10.96 -0.17
N ARG A 118 -9.27 -9.65 -0.40
CA ARG A 118 -9.90 -9.18 -1.64
C ARG A 118 -8.95 -9.18 -2.84
N ARG A 119 -7.65 -9.25 -2.59
CA ARG A 119 -6.59 -9.12 -3.60
C ARG A 119 -5.80 -10.41 -3.84
N SER A 120 -6.06 -11.46 -3.04
CA SER A 120 -5.59 -12.84 -3.25
C SER A 120 -6.48 -13.60 -4.22
#